data_AF-A0A1V6SJ72-F1
#
_entry.id   AF-A0A1V6SJ72-F1
#
_cell.length_a   1.000
_cell.length_b   1.000
_cell.length_c   1.000
_cell.angle_alpha   90.00
_cell.angle_beta   90.00
_cell.angle_gamma   90.00
#
_symmetry.space_group_name_H-M   'P 1'
#
loop_
_entity.id
_entity.type
_entity.pdbx_description
1 polymer ?
#
loop_
_entity_poly.entity_id
_entity_poly.type
_entity_poly.pdbx_seq_one_letter_code
_entity_poly.pdbx_strand_id
1 'polypeptide(L)'
;MDETQGPRGRALQSPSISLPESVSRTVPSSSSLMSKLPDGYVIHHFSRFKLLRTCAKFLVESLQSSKSENQWLVILGLSKSAIQKLDEDHSCLEGIEYRFAWEGHAGLLKIVHSFEHDSVTDRFTRVLDLALIAMGLVSTTSRMWVATTTYKPTANKGKQADQGFLPPSRRPSAPGLPPGWPTLTIETGLSKSLSQLRQDAIWWLSNSSGEVRIVLVISISKRKDRVFIEVWQLAPPNSPRPLTRAYIQTLCQQSPNVPPLVQQPAVLQQAYCAHEVEISANGVTGAPLTLPFVAVYDRSPAQGEGDIVLTGQDFLDVTSDLF
;
A
#
# COMPACT_ATOMS: atom_id res chain seq x y z
N MET A 1 45.91 40.63 -52.66
CA MET A 1 45.62 40.75 -51.22
C MET A 1 44.20 41.25 -51.14
N ASP A 2 43.26 40.34 -50.99
CA ASP A 2 41.89 40.65 -50.60
C ASP A 2 41.31 39.36 -49.99
N GLU A 3 41.10 39.37 -48.68
CA GLU A 3 40.59 38.25 -47.89
C GLU A 3 39.07 38.36 -47.79
N THR A 4 38.33 37.50 -48.48
CA THR A 4 36.89 37.33 -48.24
C THR A 4 36.63 36.05 -47.45
N GLN A 5 36.29 36.25 -46.17
CA GLN A 5 35.91 35.24 -45.18
C GLN A 5 34.60 34.52 -45.58
N GLY A 6 34.61 33.18 -45.48
CA GLY A 6 33.43 32.32 -45.62
C GLY A 6 32.47 32.39 -44.42
N PRO A 7 31.21 31.96 -44.59
CA PRO A 7 30.16 32.17 -43.60
C PRO A 7 30.31 31.24 -42.38
N ARG A 8 30.26 31.84 -41.19
CA ARG A 8 30.25 31.16 -39.88
C ARG A 8 28.97 30.34 -39.71
N GLY A 9 29.15 29.06 -39.36
CA GLY A 9 28.07 28.15 -38.97
C GLY A 9 27.29 28.67 -37.77
N ARG A 10 25.96 28.70 -37.91
CA ARG A 10 25.03 29.07 -36.85
C ARG A 10 24.69 27.80 -36.06
N ALA A 11 25.33 27.61 -34.91
CA ALA A 11 24.95 26.57 -33.97
C ALA A 11 23.56 26.88 -33.40
N LEU A 12 22.60 25.97 -33.61
CA LEU A 12 21.28 26.01 -33.01
C LEU A 12 21.42 25.73 -31.50
N GLN A 13 21.26 26.76 -30.68
CA GLN A 13 21.09 26.62 -29.23
C GLN A 13 19.74 25.95 -28.95
N SER A 14 19.78 24.76 -28.37
CA SER A 14 18.65 24.09 -27.74
C SER A 14 18.13 24.92 -26.55
N PRO A 15 16.82 25.16 -26.40
CA PRO A 15 16.30 25.94 -25.29
C PRO A 15 16.38 25.12 -23.99
N SER A 16 17.20 25.59 -23.06
CA SER A 16 17.26 25.12 -21.67
C SER A 16 15.94 25.45 -20.98
N ILE A 17 15.11 24.45 -20.72
CA ILE A 17 13.91 24.61 -19.88
C ILE A 17 14.37 24.63 -18.43
N SER A 18 14.35 25.82 -17.82
CA SER A 18 14.59 26.03 -16.39
C SER A 18 13.39 25.53 -15.56
N LEU A 19 13.69 24.78 -14.49
CA LEU A 19 12.73 24.44 -13.44
C LEU A 19 12.23 25.73 -12.75
N PRO A 20 10.95 25.85 -12.39
CA PRO A 20 10.47 27.01 -11.66
C PRO A 20 11.06 27.06 -10.24
N GLU A 21 11.43 28.27 -9.83
CA GLU A 21 12.04 28.61 -8.55
C GLU A 21 11.20 28.15 -7.35
N SER A 22 11.89 27.71 -6.30
CA SER A 22 11.32 27.27 -5.03
C SER A 22 10.61 28.41 -4.30
N VAL A 23 9.30 28.30 -4.10
CA VAL A 23 8.53 29.26 -3.30
C VAL A 23 7.96 28.61 -2.04
N SER A 24 8.39 29.20 -0.91
CA SER A 24 7.79 29.27 0.44
C SER A 24 7.22 28.00 1.10
N ARG A 25 7.94 27.53 2.13
CA ARG A 25 7.47 26.55 3.12
C ARG A 25 6.46 27.19 4.06
N THR A 26 5.18 26.85 3.91
CA THR A 26 4.24 26.74 5.04
C THR A 26 3.19 25.70 4.68
N VAL A 27 3.38 24.47 5.16
CA VAL A 27 2.38 23.40 5.05
C VAL A 27 1.34 23.65 6.16
N PRO A 28 0.06 23.93 5.86
CA PRO A 28 -0.96 24.04 6.88
C PRO A 28 -1.27 22.65 7.45
N SER A 29 -1.34 22.53 8.78
CA SER A 29 -1.94 21.41 9.53
C SER A 29 -1.65 20.01 8.96
N SER A 30 -0.60 19.35 9.47
CA SER A 30 -0.11 18.04 9.00
C SER A 30 -1.23 17.00 8.85
N SER A 31 -1.75 16.84 7.63
CA SER A 31 -2.59 15.69 7.29
C SER A 31 -1.80 14.41 7.55
N SER A 32 -2.46 13.42 8.13
CA SER A 32 -1.89 12.08 8.34
C SER A 32 -1.36 11.46 7.04
N LEU A 33 -1.87 11.89 5.88
CA LEU A 33 -1.45 11.44 4.56
C LEU A 33 0.00 11.79 4.21
N MET A 34 0.57 12.85 4.79
CA MET A 34 1.86 13.40 4.35
C MET A 34 3.00 13.23 5.38
N SER A 35 2.77 12.46 6.45
CA SER A 35 3.67 12.48 7.60
C SER A 35 4.99 11.69 7.43
N LYS A 36 5.03 10.71 6.52
CA LYS A 36 6.19 9.78 6.36
C LYS A 36 6.48 9.42 4.89
N LEU A 37 6.15 10.33 3.97
CA LEU A 37 6.44 10.16 2.55
C LEU A 37 7.95 10.04 2.31
N PRO A 38 8.37 9.23 1.31
CA PRO A 38 9.78 9.08 0.97
C PRO A 38 10.36 10.36 0.38
N ASP A 39 11.68 10.52 0.48
CA ASP A 39 12.39 11.61 -0.19
C ASP A 39 12.09 11.63 -1.70
N GLY A 40 11.90 12.83 -2.26
CA GLY A 40 11.62 13.01 -3.67
C GLY A 40 10.16 12.77 -4.08
N TYR A 41 9.23 12.68 -3.12
CA TYR A 41 7.80 12.73 -3.41
C TYR A 41 7.43 14.00 -4.20
N VAL A 42 6.45 13.88 -5.11
CA VAL A 42 6.03 15.00 -5.96
C VAL A 42 4.80 15.66 -5.34
N ILE A 43 4.75 16.99 -5.37
CA ILE A 43 3.56 17.77 -4.99
C ILE A 43 2.98 18.41 -6.24
N HIS A 44 1.68 18.26 -6.44
CA HIS A 44 0.92 18.88 -7.52
C HIS A 44 -0.25 19.69 -6.94
N HIS A 45 -0.31 20.99 -7.23
CA HIS A 45 -1.50 21.79 -6.96
C HIS A 45 -2.52 21.57 -8.06
N PHE A 46 -3.65 20.97 -7.70
CA PHE A 46 -4.67 20.59 -8.65
C PHE A 46 -5.27 21.82 -9.32
N SER A 47 -5.38 21.75 -10.64
CA SER A 47 -6.06 22.74 -11.46
C SER A 47 -6.87 22.06 -12.56
N ARG A 48 -6.23 21.15 -13.31
CA ARG A 48 -6.85 20.36 -14.37
C ARG A 48 -6.23 18.97 -14.44
N PHE A 49 -7.05 17.96 -14.75
CA PHE A 49 -6.60 16.58 -14.96
C PHE A 49 -5.48 16.45 -16.00
N LYS A 50 -5.45 17.30 -17.04
CA LYS A 50 -4.38 17.28 -18.04
C LYS A 50 -2.99 17.44 -17.40
N LEU A 51 -2.84 18.35 -16.45
CA LEU A 51 -1.56 18.57 -15.78
C LEU A 51 -1.25 17.45 -14.78
N LEU A 52 -2.27 16.98 -14.05
CA LEU A 52 -2.12 15.84 -13.15
C LEU A 52 -1.64 14.58 -13.91
N ARG A 53 -2.18 14.33 -15.10
CA ARG A 53 -1.72 13.26 -16.00
C ARG A 53 -0.28 13.41 -16.41
N THR A 54 0.15 14.61 -16.78
CA THR A 54 1.56 14.87 -17.12
C THR A 54 2.46 14.55 -15.94
N CYS A 55 2.09 14.94 -14.71
CA CYS A 55 2.84 14.59 -13.51
C CYS A 55 2.86 13.07 -13.26
N ALA A 56 1.74 12.37 -13.41
CA ALA A 56 1.67 10.92 -13.24
C ALA A 56 2.52 10.17 -14.28
N LYS A 57 2.48 10.59 -15.56
CA LYS A 57 3.30 10.01 -16.64
C LYS A 57 4.79 10.20 -16.37
N PHE A 58 5.20 11.39 -15.91
CA PHE A 58 6.59 11.64 -15.55
C PHE A 58 7.08 10.71 -14.42
N LEU A 59 6.24 10.44 -13.42
CA LEU A 59 6.55 9.48 -12.36
C LEU A 59 6.67 8.06 -12.89
N VAL A 60 5.75 7.63 -13.76
CA VAL A 60 5.81 6.34 -14.46
C VAL A 60 7.14 6.20 -15.21
N GLU A 61 7.50 7.16 -16.05
CA GLU A 61 8.76 7.14 -16.82
C GLU A 61 10.00 7.11 -15.91
N SER A 62 9.95 7.81 -14.77
CA SER A 62 11.04 7.83 -13.79
C SER A 62 11.22 6.49 -13.08
N LEU A 63 10.12 5.79 -12.80
CA LEU A 63 10.10 4.44 -12.23
C LEU A 63 10.57 3.39 -13.25
N GLN A 64 10.15 3.49 -14.51
CA GLN A 64 10.58 2.59 -15.61
C GLN A 64 12.06 2.67 -15.90
N SER A 65 12.60 3.89 -15.91
CA SER A 65 14.00 4.13 -16.20
C SER A 65 14.92 3.91 -14.98
N SER A 66 14.37 3.43 -13.86
CA SER A 66 15.08 3.25 -12.58
C SER A 66 15.81 4.51 -12.09
N LYS A 67 15.36 5.69 -12.54
CA LYS A 67 15.91 6.99 -12.12
C LYS A 67 15.45 7.37 -10.72
N SER A 68 14.28 6.87 -10.31
CA SER A 68 13.69 7.14 -9.01
C SER A 68 12.90 5.92 -8.54
N GLU A 69 12.84 5.72 -7.22
CA GLU A 69 11.92 4.77 -6.56
C GLU A 69 10.69 5.48 -5.97
N ASN A 70 10.50 6.78 -6.24
CA ASN A 70 9.35 7.50 -5.74
C ASN A 70 8.07 7.11 -6.50
N GLN A 71 7.12 6.54 -5.76
CA GLN A 71 5.79 6.17 -6.26
C GLN A 71 4.70 7.18 -5.89
N TRP A 72 5.04 8.25 -5.16
CA TRP A 72 4.05 9.07 -4.47
C TRP A 72 3.89 10.45 -5.09
N LEU A 73 2.63 10.80 -5.33
CA LEU A 73 2.17 12.09 -5.81
C LEU A 73 1.13 12.66 -4.85
N VAL A 74 1.52 13.71 -4.12
CA VAL A 74 0.61 14.50 -3.30
C VAL A 74 -0.13 15.47 -4.20
N ILE A 75 -1.45 15.55 -4.04
CA ILE A 75 -2.30 16.49 -4.76
C ILE A 75 -2.97 17.42 -3.76
N LEU A 76 -2.78 18.72 -3.93
CA LEU A 76 -3.37 19.74 -3.08
C LEU A 76 -4.50 20.47 -3.82
N GLY A 77 -5.53 20.91 -3.09
CA GLY A 77 -6.61 21.71 -3.66
C GLY A 77 -7.60 20.93 -4.52
N LEU A 78 -7.79 19.64 -4.24
CA LEU A 78 -8.79 18.82 -4.93
C LEU A 78 -10.21 19.31 -4.59
N SER A 79 -11.03 19.51 -5.64
CA SER A 79 -12.47 19.66 -5.47
C SER A 79 -13.13 18.32 -5.16
N LYS A 80 -14.34 18.33 -4.61
CA LYS A 80 -15.14 17.10 -4.39
C LYS A 80 -15.35 16.32 -5.69
N SER A 81 -15.58 17.02 -6.80
CA SER A 81 -15.73 16.39 -8.13
C SER A 81 -14.43 15.77 -8.64
N ALA A 82 -13.27 16.35 -8.34
CA ALA A 82 -11.99 15.76 -8.70
C ALA A 82 -11.67 14.53 -7.85
N ILE A 83 -11.99 14.55 -6.54
CA ILE A 83 -11.88 13.38 -5.65
C ILE A 83 -12.76 12.25 -6.17
N GLN A 84 -14.05 12.52 -6.43
CA GLN A 84 -14.98 11.53 -6.95
C GLN A 84 -14.46 10.92 -8.27
N LYS A 85 -13.93 11.77 -9.17
CA LYS A 85 -13.38 11.29 -10.43
C LYS A 85 -12.13 10.43 -10.25
N LEU A 86 -11.23 10.76 -9.31
CA LEU A 86 -10.07 9.92 -9.00
C LEU A 86 -10.46 8.61 -8.30
N ASP A 87 -11.53 8.62 -7.51
CA ASP A 87 -12.04 7.47 -6.75
C ASP A 87 -12.80 6.47 -7.64
N GLU A 88 -13.64 6.96 -8.55
CA GLU A 88 -14.59 6.14 -9.31
C GLU A 88 -14.12 5.88 -10.76
N ASP A 89 -13.52 6.88 -11.42
CA ASP A 89 -13.08 6.80 -12.82
C ASP A 89 -11.56 6.55 -12.91
N HIS A 90 -11.21 5.27 -12.86
CA HIS A 90 -9.82 4.81 -12.96
C HIS A 90 -9.18 5.09 -14.34
N SER A 91 -9.96 5.50 -15.33
CA SER A 91 -9.44 5.94 -16.64
C SER A 91 -9.03 7.41 -16.66
N CYS A 92 -9.30 8.17 -15.58
CA CYS A 92 -9.09 9.61 -15.55
C CYS A 92 -7.61 10.02 -15.72
N LEU A 93 -6.68 9.08 -15.48
CA LEU A 93 -5.24 9.21 -15.72
C LEU A 93 -4.71 8.46 -16.95
N GLU A 94 -5.57 8.19 -17.95
CA GLU A 94 -5.19 7.60 -19.25
C GLU A 94 -4.51 6.22 -19.12
N GLY A 95 -5.08 5.35 -18.28
CA GLY A 95 -4.61 3.96 -18.10
C GLY A 95 -3.45 3.79 -17.14
N ILE A 96 -2.98 4.86 -16.49
CA ILE A 96 -2.02 4.75 -15.38
C ILE A 96 -2.73 4.12 -14.19
N GLU A 97 -2.24 2.99 -13.72
CA GLU A 97 -2.74 2.38 -12.50
C GLU A 97 -2.24 3.13 -11.25
N TYR A 98 -3.15 3.34 -10.31
CA TYR A 98 -2.83 3.97 -9.04
C TYR A 98 -3.71 3.42 -7.91
N ARG A 99 -3.31 3.70 -6.68
CA ARG A 99 -4.19 3.67 -5.50
C ARG A 99 -4.32 5.07 -4.94
N PHE A 100 -5.54 5.41 -4.53
CA PHE A 100 -5.88 6.75 -4.07
C PHE A 100 -6.26 6.77 -2.59
N ALA A 101 -5.74 7.75 -1.87
CA ALA A 101 -6.20 8.14 -0.56
C ALA A 101 -6.45 9.65 -0.51
N TRP A 102 -7.39 10.12 0.30
CA TRP A 102 -7.64 11.55 0.49
C TRP A 102 -8.12 11.88 1.90
N GLU A 103 -7.93 13.15 2.27
CA GLU A 103 -8.37 13.76 3.51
C GLU A 103 -8.65 15.24 3.25
N GLY A 104 -9.92 15.64 3.36
CA GLY A 104 -10.38 16.96 2.98
C GLY A 104 -10.15 17.23 1.49
N HIS A 105 -9.28 18.21 1.18
CA HIS A 105 -8.91 18.62 -0.17
C HIS A 105 -7.52 18.15 -0.60
N ALA A 106 -6.85 17.35 0.24
CA ALA A 106 -5.57 16.74 -0.08
C ALA A 106 -5.78 15.30 -0.53
N GLY A 107 -5.08 14.92 -1.60
CA GLY A 107 -5.04 13.57 -2.14
C GLY A 107 -3.62 13.03 -2.14
N LEU A 108 -3.49 11.71 -2.05
CA LEU A 108 -2.26 10.98 -2.19
C LEU A 108 -2.49 9.89 -3.23
N LEU A 109 -1.82 9.99 -4.36
CA LEU A 109 -1.74 8.92 -5.34
C LEU A 109 -0.45 8.13 -5.12
N LYS A 110 -0.61 6.82 -5.05
CA LYS A 110 0.46 5.85 -5.18
C LYS A 110 0.40 5.30 -6.60
N ILE A 111 1.40 5.63 -7.41
CA ILE A 111 1.51 5.08 -8.76
C ILE A 111 1.93 3.62 -8.63
N VAL A 112 1.04 2.74 -9.08
CA VAL A 112 1.30 1.31 -9.15
C VAL A 112 2.04 1.11 -10.46
N HIS A 113 3.36 0.97 -10.35
CA HIS A 113 4.22 0.88 -11.51
C HIS A 113 5.33 -0.13 -11.31
N SER A 114 5.05 -1.37 -11.69
CA SER A 114 5.99 -2.31 -12.27
C SER A 114 5.32 -3.68 -12.36
N PHE A 115 5.67 -4.47 -13.37
CA PHE A 115 5.32 -5.89 -13.43
C PHE A 115 5.66 -6.60 -12.11
N GLU A 116 6.79 -6.21 -11.50
CA GLU A 116 7.28 -6.70 -10.22
C GLU A 116 6.35 -6.40 -9.04
N HIS A 117 5.80 -5.19 -8.95
CA HIS A 117 4.83 -4.83 -7.90
C HIS A 117 3.59 -5.72 -8.01
N ASP A 118 2.98 -5.75 -9.19
CA ASP A 118 1.73 -6.46 -9.39
C ASP A 118 1.92 -7.97 -9.30
N SER A 119 3.04 -8.49 -9.80
CA SER A 119 3.41 -9.90 -9.70
C SER A 119 3.56 -10.34 -8.25
N VAL A 120 4.30 -9.58 -7.43
CA VAL A 120 4.48 -9.93 -6.01
C VAL A 120 3.16 -9.87 -5.25
N THR A 121 2.37 -8.80 -5.43
CA THR A 121 1.06 -8.68 -4.76
C THR A 121 0.11 -9.81 -5.20
N ASP A 122 -0.02 -10.07 -6.51
CA ASP A 122 -0.88 -11.13 -7.05
C ASP A 122 -0.43 -12.52 -6.55
N ARG A 123 0.85 -12.85 -6.68
CA ARG A 123 1.39 -14.15 -6.24
C ARG A 123 1.18 -14.37 -4.74
N PHE A 124 1.33 -13.33 -3.93
CA PHE A 124 1.04 -13.44 -2.50
C PHE A 124 -0.42 -13.82 -2.25
N THR A 125 -1.38 -13.17 -2.93
CA THR A 125 -2.80 -13.54 -2.81
C THR A 125 -3.06 -14.97 -3.26
N ARG A 126 -2.38 -15.43 -4.32
CA ARG A 126 -2.52 -16.79 -4.86
C ARG A 126 -1.97 -17.86 -3.92
N VAL A 127 -0.81 -17.61 -3.31
CA VAL A 127 -0.23 -18.50 -2.31
C VAL A 127 -1.15 -18.62 -1.10
N LEU A 128 -1.71 -17.50 -0.62
CA LEU A 128 -2.69 -17.51 0.46
C LEU A 128 -3.93 -18.31 0.06
N ASP A 129 -4.45 -18.10 -1.15
CA ASP A 129 -5.58 -18.84 -1.69
C ASP A 129 -5.30 -20.35 -1.81
N LEU A 130 -4.10 -20.75 -2.22
CA LEU A 130 -3.71 -22.17 -2.30
C LEU A 130 -3.69 -22.82 -0.90
N ALA A 131 -3.18 -22.12 0.11
CA ALA A 131 -3.24 -22.59 1.49
C ALA A 131 -4.70 -22.76 1.95
N LEU A 132 -5.59 -21.81 1.62
CA LEU A 132 -7.03 -21.90 1.93
C LEU A 132 -7.72 -23.05 1.18
N ILE A 133 -7.38 -23.28 -0.10
CA ILE A 133 -7.90 -24.40 -0.89
C ILE A 133 -7.50 -25.73 -0.25
N ALA A 134 -6.27 -25.85 0.23
CA ALA A 134 -5.79 -27.06 0.91
C ALA A 134 -6.58 -27.35 2.21
N MET A 135 -7.18 -26.32 2.83
CA MET A 135 -8.09 -26.44 3.97
C MET A 135 -9.55 -26.73 3.60
N GLY A 136 -9.86 -26.90 2.31
CA GLY A 136 -11.22 -27.16 1.82
C GLY A 136 -12.05 -25.92 1.47
N LEU A 137 -11.47 -24.70 1.56
CA LEU A 137 -12.14 -23.44 1.19
C LEU A 137 -12.09 -23.19 -0.32
N VAL A 138 -12.54 -24.16 -1.10
CA VAL A 138 -12.39 -24.19 -2.57
C VAL A 138 -13.26 -23.15 -3.26
N SER A 139 -14.39 -22.76 -2.68
CA SER A 139 -15.32 -21.82 -3.31
C SER A 139 -14.71 -20.42 -3.46
N THR A 140 -14.93 -19.78 -4.61
CA THR A 140 -14.66 -18.34 -4.80
C THR A 140 -15.58 -17.50 -3.91
N THR A 141 -16.72 -18.05 -3.47
CA THR A 141 -17.58 -17.39 -2.48
C THR A 141 -17.07 -17.48 -1.05
N SER A 142 -16.03 -18.29 -0.77
CA SER A 142 -15.32 -18.26 0.52
C SER A 142 -14.06 -17.39 0.49
N ARG A 143 -13.49 -17.14 -0.69
CA ARG A 143 -12.25 -16.36 -0.89
C ARG A 143 -12.50 -15.15 -1.79
N MET A 144 -12.62 -13.96 -1.21
CA MET A 144 -12.88 -12.74 -1.98
C MET A 144 -11.80 -11.70 -1.70
N TRP A 145 -11.07 -11.38 -2.75
CA TRP A 145 -10.13 -10.28 -2.80
C TRP A 145 -10.80 -9.05 -3.40
N VAL A 146 -10.52 -7.88 -2.83
CA VAL A 146 -11.01 -6.58 -3.26
C VAL A 146 -9.84 -5.61 -3.36
N ALA A 147 -9.63 -5.03 -4.54
CA ALA A 147 -8.53 -4.09 -4.79
C ALA A 147 -9.04 -2.63 -4.71
N THR A 148 -9.47 -2.08 -5.84
CA THR A 148 -9.92 -0.69 -6.05
C THR A 148 -11.17 -0.27 -5.26
N THR A 149 -11.65 -1.11 -4.35
CA THR A 149 -12.72 -0.75 -3.42
C THR A 149 -12.20 0.28 -2.42
N THR A 150 -12.92 1.40 -2.33
CA THR A 150 -12.54 2.50 -1.45
C THR A 150 -13.31 2.44 -0.14
N TYR A 151 -12.57 2.51 0.97
CA TYR A 151 -13.13 2.53 2.30
C TYR A 151 -13.12 3.95 2.87
N LYS A 152 -14.31 4.43 3.26
CA LYS A 152 -14.58 5.82 3.62
C LYS A 152 -14.99 5.90 5.09
N PRO A 153 -14.05 6.06 6.05
CA PRO A 153 -14.39 6.20 7.47
C PRO A 153 -15.25 7.43 7.76
N THR A 154 -15.15 8.47 6.92
CA THR A 154 -16.01 9.65 6.94
C THR A 154 -16.24 10.14 5.51
N ALA A 155 -17.16 11.08 5.29
CA ALA A 155 -17.38 11.68 3.97
C ALA A 155 -16.16 12.45 3.42
N ASN A 156 -15.22 12.86 4.28
CA ASN A 156 -14.06 13.67 3.90
C ASN A 156 -12.76 12.86 3.82
N LYS A 157 -12.81 11.54 3.99
CA LYS A 157 -11.61 10.70 4.04
C LYS A 157 -11.88 9.35 3.38
N GLY A 158 -10.92 8.85 2.62
CA GLY A 158 -11.00 7.52 2.05
C GLY A 158 -9.65 7.01 1.57
N LYS A 159 -9.55 5.69 1.40
CA LYS A 159 -8.35 5.02 0.90
C LYS A 159 -8.71 3.71 0.21
N GLN A 160 -7.94 3.38 -0.83
CA GLN A 160 -7.91 2.09 -1.50
C GLN A 160 -6.65 1.31 -1.06
N ALA A 161 -6.79 -0.01 -0.90
CA ALA A 161 -5.65 -0.91 -0.67
C ALA A 161 -5.10 -1.39 -2.03
N ASP A 162 -3.91 -2.00 -2.05
CA ASP A 162 -3.53 -2.76 -3.25
C ASP A 162 -4.40 -4.01 -3.38
N GLN A 163 -4.61 -4.70 -2.25
CA GLN A 163 -5.56 -5.81 -2.09
C GLN A 163 -6.14 -5.82 -0.66
N GLY A 164 -7.35 -6.36 -0.52
CA GLY A 164 -8.00 -6.63 0.76
C GLY A 164 -8.80 -7.92 0.70
N PHE A 165 -8.92 -8.63 1.81
CA PHE A 165 -9.66 -9.88 1.92
C PHE A 165 -10.99 -9.68 2.65
N LEU A 166 -12.10 -10.09 2.02
CA LEU A 166 -13.45 -10.05 2.60
C LEU A 166 -13.93 -11.46 2.95
N PRO A 167 -13.98 -11.82 4.24
CA PRO A 167 -14.63 -13.06 4.64
C PRO A 167 -16.14 -12.96 4.39
N PRO A 168 -16.85 -14.11 4.26
CA PRO A 168 -18.27 -14.13 3.93
C PRO A 168 -19.15 -13.21 4.80
N SER A 169 -18.83 -13.10 6.10
CA SER A 169 -19.56 -12.27 7.07
C SER A 169 -19.53 -10.77 6.77
N ARG A 170 -18.55 -10.29 5.99
CA ARG A 170 -18.35 -8.85 5.71
C ARG A 170 -18.71 -8.44 4.29
N ARG A 171 -19.23 -9.39 3.50
CA ARG A 171 -19.64 -9.11 2.13
C ARG A 171 -20.96 -8.34 2.11
N PRO A 172 -21.21 -7.54 1.05
CA PRO A 172 -22.52 -6.91 0.88
C PRO A 172 -23.61 -7.98 0.80
N SER A 173 -24.72 -7.77 1.51
CA SER A 173 -25.87 -8.68 1.48
C SER A 173 -26.65 -8.61 0.16
N ALA A 174 -26.45 -7.56 -0.63
CA ALA A 174 -27.05 -7.37 -1.94
C ALA A 174 -26.13 -6.55 -2.87
N PRO A 175 -26.26 -6.70 -4.20
CA PRO A 175 -25.54 -5.87 -5.17
C PRO A 175 -25.78 -4.37 -4.93
N GLY A 176 -24.71 -3.57 -5.05
CA GLY A 176 -24.77 -2.11 -4.90
C GLY A 176 -24.66 -1.59 -3.47
N LEU A 177 -24.70 -2.46 -2.45
CA LEU A 177 -24.38 -2.07 -1.08
C LEU A 177 -22.86 -2.04 -0.86
N PRO A 178 -22.35 -1.12 -0.02
CA PRO A 178 -20.94 -1.11 0.34
C PRO A 178 -20.59 -2.35 1.17
N PRO A 179 -19.40 -2.95 0.98
CA PRO A 179 -18.93 -4.03 1.83
C PRO A 179 -18.58 -3.52 3.24
N GLY A 180 -18.52 -4.44 4.20
CA GLY A 180 -17.80 -4.19 5.45
C GLY A 180 -16.29 -4.03 5.20
N TRP A 181 -15.54 -3.59 6.21
CA TRP A 181 -14.07 -3.49 6.12
C TRP A 181 -13.43 -4.85 5.86
N PRO A 182 -12.33 -4.96 5.11
CA PRO A 182 -11.59 -6.21 4.97
C PRO A 182 -10.98 -6.63 6.31
N THR A 183 -10.82 -7.93 6.55
CA THR A 183 -10.10 -8.43 7.73
C THR A 183 -8.58 -8.31 7.57
N LEU A 184 -8.12 -8.46 6.33
CA LEU A 184 -6.71 -8.39 5.95
C LEU A 184 -6.55 -7.42 4.78
N THR A 185 -5.56 -6.53 4.84
CA THR A 185 -5.15 -5.68 3.70
C THR A 185 -3.70 -5.92 3.34
N ILE A 186 -3.35 -5.68 2.07
CA ILE A 186 -1.99 -5.73 1.55
C ILE A 186 -1.63 -4.35 0.98
N GLU A 187 -0.46 -3.85 1.39
CA GLU A 187 0.16 -2.62 0.90
C GLU A 187 1.59 -2.94 0.45
N THR A 188 1.80 -3.00 -0.86
CA THR A 188 3.06 -3.31 -1.52
C THR A 188 3.73 -2.02 -2.02
N GLY A 189 5.04 -1.90 -1.95
CA GLY A 189 5.73 -0.74 -2.50
C GLY A 189 7.22 -0.93 -2.56
N LEU A 190 7.91 0.06 -3.14
CA LEU A 190 9.37 0.04 -3.21
C LEU A 190 10.00 0.37 -1.86
N SER A 191 11.24 -0.07 -1.66
CA SER A 191 11.91 -0.03 -0.36
C SER A 191 12.04 1.37 0.25
N LYS A 192 12.15 2.41 -0.59
CA LYS A 192 12.13 3.81 -0.14
C LYS A 192 10.80 4.22 0.49
N SER A 193 9.71 3.58 0.10
CA SER A 193 8.35 3.84 0.59
C SER A 193 8.01 3.14 1.90
N LEU A 194 8.90 2.33 2.49
CA LEU A 194 8.57 1.53 3.68
C LEU A 194 7.99 2.35 4.84
N SER A 195 8.53 3.55 5.09
CA SER A 195 7.99 4.45 6.13
C SER A 195 6.55 4.87 5.84
N GLN A 196 6.19 5.09 4.58
CA GLN A 196 4.84 5.44 4.16
C GLN A 196 3.91 4.21 4.21
N LEU A 197 4.37 3.03 3.78
CA LEU A 197 3.58 1.80 3.85
C LEU A 197 3.21 1.42 5.30
N ARG A 198 4.12 1.66 6.25
CA ARG A 198 3.81 1.51 7.69
C ARG A 198 2.75 2.50 8.17
N GLN A 199 2.73 3.72 7.63
CA GLN A 199 1.62 4.66 7.90
C GLN A 199 0.31 4.19 7.27
N ASP A 200 0.36 3.57 6.09
CA ASP A 200 -0.82 2.96 5.48
C ASP A 200 -1.36 1.82 6.34
N ALA A 201 -0.49 0.99 6.92
CA ALA A 201 -0.90 -0.04 7.89
C ALA A 201 -1.59 0.56 9.12
N ILE A 202 -1.00 1.59 9.73
CA ILE A 202 -1.59 2.31 10.85
C ILE A 202 -2.94 2.94 10.44
N TRP A 203 -3.05 3.47 9.22
CA TRP A 203 -4.29 4.05 8.70
C TRP A 203 -5.40 3.00 8.64
N TRP A 204 -5.13 1.81 8.08
CA TRP A 204 -6.11 0.73 7.96
C TRP A 204 -6.60 0.25 9.32
N LEU A 205 -5.67 -0.01 10.25
CA LEU A 205 -6.01 -0.46 11.59
C LEU A 205 -6.84 0.61 12.33
N SER A 206 -6.47 1.88 12.19
CA SER A 206 -7.08 2.96 12.97
C SER A 206 -8.42 3.46 12.44
N ASN A 207 -8.54 3.65 11.14
CA ASN A 207 -9.75 4.19 10.53
C ASN A 207 -10.86 3.15 10.39
N SER A 208 -10.54 1.86 10.56
CA SER A 208 -11.52 0.78 10.62
C SER A 208 -12.01 0.47 12.03
N SER A 209 -11.56 1.20 13.06
CA SER A 209 -11.86 0.90 14.48
C SER A 209 -11.48 -0.52 14.90
N GLY A 210 -10.44 -1.09 14.28
CA GLY A 210 -10.00 -2.46 14.49
C GLY A 210 -10.75 -3.51 13.68
N GLU A 211 -11.68 -3.14 12.79
CA GLU A 211 -12.30 -4.13 11.89
C GLU A 211 -11.25 -4.75 10.96
N VAL A 212 -10.32 -3.97 10.44
CA VAL A 212 -9.11 -4.54 9.82
C VAL A 212 -8.25 -5.13 10.93
N ARG A 213 -8.01 -6.44 10.88
CA ARG A 213 -7.31 -7.22 11.91
C ARG A 213 -5.81 -7.34 11.61
N ILE A 214 -5.47 -7.45 10.33
CA ILE A 214 -4.12 -7.68 9.84
C ILE A 214 -3.84 -6.74 8.67
N VAL A 215 -2.67 -6.11 8.65
CA VAL A 215 -2.16 -5.43 7.45
C VAL A 215 -0.80 -6.00 7.10
N LEU A 216 -0.67 -6.50 5.87
CA LEU A 216 0.57 -6.96 5.30
C LEU A 216 1.23 -5.80 4.55
N VAL A 217 2.41 -5.41 4.98
CA VAL A 217 3.25 -4.44 4.26
C VAL A 217 4.32 -5.22 3.51
N ILE A 218 4.37 -5.09 2.18
CA ILE A 218 5.36 -5.73 1.32
C ILE A 218 6.26 -4.64 0.73
N SER A 219 7.56 -4.72 1.01
CA SER A 219 8.55 -3.72 0.61
C SER A 219 9.60 -4.36 -0.30
N ILE A 220 9.63 -3.94 -1.55
CA ILE A 220 10.49 -4.50 -2.61
C ILE A 220 11.71 -3.61 -2.79
N SER A 221 12.91 -4.17 -2.59
CA SER A 221 14.18 -3.52 -2.84
C SER A 221 14.82 -4.07 -4.12
N LYS A 222 14.54 -3.42 -5.26
CA LYS A 222 15.09 -3.83 -6.57
C LYS A 222 16.61 -3.80 -6.59
N ARG A 223 17.23 -2.79 -5.97
CA ARG A 223 18.70 -2.66 -5.97
C ARG A 223 19.40 -3.76 -5.14
N LYS A 224 18.74 -4.26 -4.11
CA LYS A 224 19.33 -5.22 -3.17
C LYS A 224 18.89 -6.65 -3.45
N ASP A 225 18.01 -6.85 -4.41
CA ASP A 225 17.34 -8.10 -4.67
C ASP A 225 16.74 -8.68 -3.38
N ARG A 226 15.86 -7.89 -2.74
CA ARG A 226 15.21 -8.25 -1.47
C ARG A 226 13.74 -7.87 -1.41
N VAL A 227 12.96 -8.69 -0.73
CA VAL A 227 11.59 -8.37 -0.32
C VAL A 227 11.48 -8.49 1.20
N PHE A 228 10.89 -7.48 1.81
CA PHE A 228 10.54 -7.47 3.24
C PHE A 228 9.03 -7.52 3.38
N ILE A 229 8.54 -8.41 4.23
CA ILE A 229 7.12 -8.51 4.56
C ILE A 229 6.97 -8.23 6.06
N GLU A 230 6.10 -7.30 6.42
CA GLU A 230 5.74 -6.99 7.80
C GLU A 230 4.27 -7.29 8.03
N VAL A 231 3.95 -7.92 9.15
CA VAL A 231 2.57 -8.17 9.59
C VAL A 231 2.24 -7.19 10.71
N TRP A 232 1.36 -6.25 10.42
CA TRP A 232 0.93 -5.22 11.37
C TRP A 232 -0.44 -5.56 11.96
N GLN A 233 -0.55 -5.41 13.27
CA GLN A 233 -1.83 -5.57 13.98
C GLN A 233 -1.92 -4.68 15.22
N LEU A 234 -3.11 -4.63 15.83
CA LEU A 234 -3.33 -3.90 17.08
C LEU A 234 -2.93 -4.74 18.29
N ALA A 235 -2.33 -4.10 19.29
CA ALA A 235 -2.15 -4.71 20.61
C ALA A 235 -3.50 -4.87 21.34
N PRO A 236 -3.59 -5.79 22.32
CA PRO A 236 -4.74 -5.91 23.20
C PRO A 236 -5.18 -4.56 23.83
N PRO A 237 -6.49 -4.31 24.03
CA PRO A 237 -6.99 -3.03 24.56
C PRO A 237 -6.39 -2.63 25.92
N ASN A 238 -6.03 -3.63 26.73
CA ASN A 238 -5.46 -3.50 28.06
C ASN A 238 -3.92 -3.50 28.10
N SER A 239 -3.26 -3.42 26.94
CA SER A 239 -1.80 -3.30 26.87
C SER A 239 -1.29 -1.98 27.48
N PRO A 240 -0.05 -1.97 28.02
CA PRO A 240 0.57 -0.76 28.55
C PRO A 240 0.67 0.34 27.47
N ARG A 241 0.61 1.60 27.92
CA ARG A 241 0.66 2.79 27.05
C ARG A 241 1.78 3.72 27.52
N PRO A 242 2.79 4.01 26.69
CA PRO A 242 3.02 3.46 25.35
C PRO A 242 3.45 1.98 25.39
N LEU A 243 3.29 1.26 24.27
CA LEU A 243 3.91 -0.05 24.09
C LEU A 243 5.44 0.07 24.19
N THR A 244 6.04 -0.69 25.09
CA THR A 244 7.51 -0.80 25.17
C THR A 244 8.00 -1.88 24.21
N ARG A 245 9.27 -1.79 23.79
CA ARG A 245 9.91 -2.83 22.97
C ARG A 245 9.86 -4.21 23.62
N ALA A 246 10.08 -4.28 24.94
CA ALA A 246 10.00 -5.51 25.70
C ALA A 246 8.59 -6.12 25.64
N TYR A 247 7.55 -5.30 25.79
CA TYR A 247 6.18 -5.77 25.71
C TYR A 247 5.80 -6.24 24.29
N ILE A 248 6.23 -5.52 23.25
CA ILE A 248 6.05 -5.98 21.86
C ILE A 248 6.69 -7.36 21.66
N GLN A 249 7.91 -7.57 22.16
CA GLN A 249 8.57 -8.86 22.08
C GLN A 249 7.78 -9.97 22.80
N THR A 250 7.14 -9.68 23.94
CA THR A 250 6.26 -10.66 24.61
C THR A 250 5.02 -10.99 23.78
N LEU A 251 4.44 -10.02 23.06
CA LEU A 251 3.31 -10.27 22.16
C LEU A 251 3.76 -11.14 20.97
N CYS A 252 4.90 -10.82 20.35
CA CYS A 252 5.44 -11.59 19.22
C CYS A 252 5.81 -13.04 19.57
N GLN A 253 6.05 -13.35 20.85
CA GLN A 253 6.33 -14.72 21.32
C GLN A 253 5.06 -15.56 21.57
N GLN A 254 3.88 -14.96 21.52
CA GLN A 254 2.62 -15.68 21.71
C GLN A 254 2.33 -16.59 20.51
N SER A 255 1.81 -17.79 20.77
CA SER A 255 1.39 -18.72 19.73
C SER A 255 0.02 -19.31 20.09
N PRO A 256 -1.06 -18.96 19.36
CA PRO A 256 -1.09 -17.96 18.28
C PRO A 256 -1.06 -16.51 18.79
N ASN A 257 -0.33 -15.63 18.11
CA ASN A 257 -0.35 -14.17 18.33
C ASN A 257 -1.58 -13.56 17.61
N VAL A 258 -2.77 -13.78 18.19
CA VAL A 258 -4.04 -13.38 17.57
C VAL A 258 -4.31 -11.89 17.81
N PRO A 259 -4.59 -11.09 16.76
CA PRO A 259 -5.01 -9.71 16.95
C PRO A 259 -6.36 -9.65 17.68
N PRO A 260 -6.65 -8.57 18.42
CA PRO A 260 -7.94 -8.43 19.08
C PRO A 260 -9.09 -8.52 18.07
N LEU A 261 -10.06 -9.41 18.34
CA LEU A 261 -11.24 -9.65 17.52
C LEU A 261 -12.42 -8.73 17.89
N VAL A 262 -12.13 -7.65 18.62
CA VAL A 262 -13.10 -6.65 19.05
C VAL A 262 -12.78 -5.30 18.43
N GLN A 263 -13.79 -4.44 18.31
CA GLN A 263 -13.53 -3.06 17.93
C GLN A 263 -12.80 -2.34 19.06
N GLN A 264 -11.87 -1.47 18.68
CA GLN A 264 -11.11 -0.64 19.60
C GLN A 264 -11.28 0.83 19.21
N PRO A 265 -11.67 1.71 20.16
CA PRO A 265 -11.67 3.15 19.92
C PRO A 265 -10.28 3.63 19.50
N ALA A 266 -10.19 4.55 18.52
CA ALA A 266 -8.92 5.02 17.97
C ALA A 266 -7.90 5.50 19.04
N VAL A 267 -8.39 6.17 20.10
CA VAL A 267 -7.55 6.63 21.23
C VAL A 267 -6.91 5.49 22.02
N LEU A 268 -7.49 4.29 21.95
CA LEU A 268 -7.01 3.09 22.61
C LEU A 268 -6.17 2.20 21.70
N GLN A 269 -6.00 2.53 20.43
CA GLN A 269 -5.27 1.65 19.52
C GLN A 269 -3.76 1.89 19.63
N GLN A 270 -3.00 0.79 19.65
CA GLN A 270 -1.55 0.80 19.51
C GLN A 270 -1.17 -0.28 18.51
N ALA A 271 -0.75 0.12 17.31
CA ALA A 271 -0.30 -0.81 16.28
C ALA A 271 1.15 -1.24 16.55
N TYR A 272 1.48 -2.48 16.21
CA TYR A 272 2.84 -3.00 16.24
C TYR A 272 3.06 -3.97 15.07
N CYS A 273 4.33 -4.12 14.66
CA CYS A 273 4.75 -5.18 13.76
C CYS A 273 4.84 -6.48 14.57
N ALA A 274 3.95 -7.43 14.27
CA ALA A 274 3.83 -8.71 14.94
C ALA A 274 4.81 -9.76 14.39
N HIS A 275 5.16 -9.67 13.11
CA HIS A 275 6.01 -10.64 12.43
C HIS A 275 6.71 -10.03 11.21
N GLU A 276 7.94 -10.44 10.94
CA GLU A 276 8.73 -9.97 9.80
C GLU A 276 9.29 -11.15 9.01
N VAL A 277 9.27 -11.07 7.69
CA VAL A 277 9.92 -12.01 6.78
C VAL A 277 10.84 -11.25 5.85
N GLU A 278 12.07 -11.71 5.71
CA GLU A 278 13.03 -11.21 4.73
C GLU A 278 13.32 -12.30 3.70
N ILE A 279 13.18 -11.95 2.43
CA ILE A 279 13.44 -12.81 1.28
C ILE A 279 14.58 -12.19 0.47
N SER A 280 15.56 -13.01 0.13
CA SER A 280 16.73 -12.62 -0.65
C SER A 280 17.25 -13.80 -1.47
N ALA A 281 18.22 -13.55 -2.35
CA ALA A 281 18.95 -14.61 -3.06
C ALA A 281 19.62 -15.66 -2.12
N ASN A 282 19.86 -15.33 -0.84
CA ASN A 282 20.45 -16.24 0.13
C ASN A 282 19.42 -17.10 0.88
N GLY A 283 18.13 -16.95 0.57
CA GLY A 283 17.03 -17.67 1.20
C GLY A 283 16.08 -16.76 1.98
N VAL A 284 15.25 -17.40 2.82
CA VAL A 284 14.16 -16.76 3.56
C VAL A 284 14.44 -16.80 5.06
N THR A 285 14.37 -15.64 5.72
CA THR A 285 14.46 -15.50 7.18
C THR A 285 13.11 -15.06 7.74
N GLY A 286 12.71 -15.59 8.89
CA GLY A 286 11.42 -15.28 9.52
C GLY A 286 10.25 -16.16 9.08
N ALA A 287 10.47 -17.13 8.18
CA ALA A 287 9.47 -18.14 7.86
C ALA A 287 9.40 -19.26 8.94
N PRO A 288 8.24 -19.93 9.13
CA PRO A 288 6.98 -19.66 8.45
C PRO A 288 6.28 -18.41 8.99
N LEU A 289 5.41 -17.81 8.18
CA LEU A 289 4.43 -16.82 8.63
C LEU A 289 3.10 -17.52 8.90
N THR A 290 2.53 -17.30 10.08
CA THR A 290 1.22 -17.85 10.45
C THR A 290 0.20 -16.73 10.61
N LEU A 291 -0.87 -16.74 9.81
CA LEU A 291 -2.00 -15.83 9.93
C LEU A 291 -3.15 -16.53 10.67
N PRO A 292 -3.61 -16.03 11.83
CA PRO A 292 -4.67 -16.67 12.59
C PRO A 292 -5.97 -16.76 11.79
N PHE A 293 -6.54 -17.96 11.65
CA PHE A 293 -7.75 -18.18 10.85
C PHE A 293 -8.90 -17.30 11.32
N VAL A 294 -9.08 -17.23 12.64
CA VAL A 294 -10.14 -16.46 13.29
C VAL A 294 -10.03 -14.96 12.99
N ALA A 295 -8.82 -14.44 12.76
CA ALA A 295 -8.61 -13.05 12.41
C ALA A 295 -8.87 -12.77 10.92
N VAL A 296 -8.66 -13.76 10.05
CA VAL A 296 -8.91 -13.64 8.61
C VAL A 296 -10.39 -13.89 8.27
N TYR A 297 -11.06 -14.82 8.97
CA TYR A 297 -12.41 -15.26 8.64
C TYR A 297 -13.53 -14.76 9.57
N ASP A 298 -13.20 -14.11 10.71
CA ASP A 298 -14.16 -13.70 11.74
C ASP A 298 -15.07 -14.85 12.26
N ARG A 299 -14.55 -16.09 12.23
CA ARG A 299 -15.22 -17.26 12.81
C ARG A 299 -14.19 -18.30 13.22
N SER A 300 -14.60 -19.20 14.11
CA SER A 300 -13.80 -20.38 14.43
C SER A 300 -13.56 -21.26 13.19
N PRO A 301 -12.40 -21.93 13.09
CA PRO A 301 -12.15 -22.91 12.04
C PRO A 301 -13.11 -24.10 12.16
N ALA A 302 -13.57 -24.58 11.01
CA ALA A 302 -14.30 -25.84 10.90
C ALA A 302 -13.34 -27.02 10.78
N GLN A 303 -13.88 -28.24 10.62
CA GLN A 303 -13.04 -29.43 10.40
C GLN A 303 -12.21 -29.28 9.12
N GLY A 304 -10.89 -29.42 9.24
CA GLY A 304 -9.94 -29.28 8.13
C GLY A 304 -9.40 -27.86 7.94
N GLU A 305 -9.97 -26.86 8.63
CA GLU A 305 -9.49 -25.49 8.64
C GLU A 305 -8.57 -25.23 9.83
N GLY A 306 -7.64 -24.30 9.68
CA GLY A 306 -6.69 -23.90 10.71
C GLY A 306 -6.00 -22.60 10.33
N ASP A 307 -5.06 -22.18 11.17
CA ASP A 307 -4.25 -21.00 10.86
C ASP A 307 -3.52 -21.16 9.52
N ILE A 308 -3.43 -20.06 8.77
CA ILE A 308 -2.83 -20.07 7.43
C ILE A 308 -1.31 -19.97 7.59
N VAL A 309 -0.61 -21.05 7.28
CA VAL A 309 0.85 -21.14 7.40
C VAL A 309 1.50 -20.99 6.03
N LEU A 310 2.27 -19.92 5.84
CA LEU A 310 3.07 -19.67 4.63
C LEU A 310 4.54 -20.00 4.91
N THR A 311 5.10 -20.91 4.12
CA THR A 311 6.44 -21.46 4.30
C THR A 311 7.51 -20.64 3.58
N GLY A 312 8.78 -20.98 3.80
CA GLY A 312 9.89 -20.39 3.04
C GLY A 312 9.76 -20.63 1.53
N GLN A 313 9.27 -21.80 1.11
CA GLN A 313 9.07 -22.11 -0.31
C GLN A 313 8.00 -21.22 -0.93
N ASP A 314 6.89 -21.02 -0.23
CA ASP A 314 5.81 -20.13 -0.67
C ASP A 314 6.33 -18.71 -0.93
N PHE A 315 7.21 -18.21 -0.06
CA PHE A 315 7.82 -16.89 -0.25
C PHE A 315 8.80 -16.83 -1.41
N LEU A 316 9.57 -17.89 -1.67
CA LEU A 316 10.42 -17.97 -2.85
C LEU A 316 9.58 -17.95 -4.14
N ASP A 317 8.44 -18.65 -4.15
CA ASP A 317 7.50 -18.67 -5.27
C ASP A 317 6.84 -17.31 -5.50
N VAL A 318 6.55 -16.55 -4.44
CA VAL A 318 6.05 -15.17 -4.52
C VAL A 318 7.07 -14.25 -5.19
N THR A 319 8.36 -14.45 -4.94
CA THR A 319 9.44 -13.58 -5.43
C THR A 319 10.17 -14.09 -6.67
N SER A 320 9.69 -15.18 -7.30
CA SER A 320 10.40 -15.87 -8.39
C SER A 320 10.67 -15.01 -9.62
N ASP A 321 9.91 -13.93 -9.81
CA ASP A 321 10.07 -13.01 -10.94
C ASP A 321 11.02 -11.84 -10.62
N LEU A 322 11.50 -11.75 -9.37
CA LEU A 322 12.44 -10.73 -8.93
C LEU A 322 13.89 -11.21 -8.92
N PHE A 323 14.12 -12.51 -8.68
CA PHE A 323 15.42 -13.16 -8.54
C PHE A 323 15.57 -14.30 -9.54
#